data_AF-A0A2J8UC31-F1
#
_entry.id   AF-A0A2J8UC31-F1
#
_cell.length_a   1.000
_cell.length_b   1.000
_cell.length_c   1.000
_cell.angle_alpha   90.00
_cell.angle_beta   90.00
_cell.angle_gamma   90.00
#
_symmetry.space_group_name_H-M   'P 1'
#
loop_
_entity.id
_entity.type
_entity.pdbx_description
1 polymer ?
#
loop_
_entity_poly.entity_id
_entity_poly.type
_entity_poly.pdbx_seq_one_letter_code
_entity_poly.pdbx_strand_id
1 'polypeptide(L)'
;QAESSTLSSGISIGSSDGSELSEETSWPAFESSAESEDLAVHLYPGAVTIQGVLRRKTLLKEGKKPTVASWTKYWAALCGTQLFYYAAKSLKATERKHFKSTSNKNVSVVGWMVMMADDPEHPDLFLLTDSEKGNSYKFQAGNRM
;
A
#
# COMPACT_ATOMS: atom_id res chain seq x y z
N GLN A 1 -87.20 17.08 7.02
CA GLN A 1 -87.89 15.96 6.36
C GLN A 1 -87.36 15.84 4.94
N ALA A 2 -87.02 14.62 4.54
CA ALA A 2 -86.65 14.15 3.20
C ALA A 2 -85.22 14.46 2.70
N GLU A 3 -84.42 13.39 2.78
CA GLU A 3 -83.29 13.03 1.94
C GLU A 3 -83.56 13.04 0.41
N SER A 4 -82.52 13.23 -0.41
CA SER A 4 -82.06 12.28 -1.46
C SER A 4 -81.31 12.92 -2.64
N SER A 5 -80.01 12.63 -2.67
CA SER A 5 -79.16 12.14 -3.76
C SER A 5 -79.44 12.47 -5.24
N THR A 6 -78.39 12.87 -5.96
CA THR A 6 -78.13 12.31 -7.31
C THR A 6 -76.63 12.24 -7.59
N LEU A 7 -76.20 11.07 -8.03
CA LEU A 7 -74.84 10.66 -8.36
C LEU A 7 -74.45 11.21 -9.74
N SER A 8 -73.18 11.58 -9.92
CA SER A 8 -72.55 11.50 -11.25
C SER A 8 -71.08 11.16 -11.10
N SER A 9 -70.74 9.98 -11.62
CA SER A 9 -69.40 9.41 -11.65
C SER A 9 -68.61 10.02 -12.81
N GLY A 10 -67.57 10.79 -12.52
CA GLY A 10 -66.56 11.22 -13.47
C GLY A 10 -65.29 10.40 -13.26
N ILE A 11 -64.98 9.52 -14.22
CA ILE A 11 -63.69 8.83 -14.33
C ILE A 11 -62.56 9.84 -14.57
N SER A 12 -61.44 9.72 -13.85
CA SER A 12 -60.17 10.24 -14.35
C SER A 12 -59.04 9.36 -13.85
N ILE A 13 -58.31 8.89 -14.85
CA ILE A 13 -57.25 7.92 -14.83
C ILE A 13 -55.97 8.67 -14.46
N GLY A 14 -55.31 8.28 -13.38
CA GLY A 14 -54.01 8.80 -12.98
C GLY A 14 -53.14 7.66 -12.50
N SER A 15 -52.48 7.01 -13.44
CA SER A 15 -51.52 5.93 -13.18
C SER A 15 -50.25 6.45 -12.50
N SER A 16 -49.78 5.64 -11.56
CA SER A 16 -48.51 5.71 -10.83
C SER A 16 -47.29 5.54 -11.75
N ASP A 17 -46.21 6.26 -11.46
CA ASP A 17 -44.79 5.83 -11.48
C ASP A 17 -43.98 7.03 -10.91
N GLY A 18 -43.21 6.94 -9.82
CA GLY A 18 -42.14 5.98 -9.62
C GLY A 18 -40.88 6.46 -10.35
N SER A 19 -40.12 7.40 -9.79
CA SER A 19 -38.76 7.71 -10.28
C SER A 19 -37.90 8.26 -9.15
N GLU A 20 -37.40 7.30 -8.39
CA GLU A 20 -36.09 7.20 -7.74
C GLU A 20 -35.20 8.45 -7.87
N LEU A 21 -34.97 9.09 -6.72
CA LEU A 21 -33.86 9.99 -6.47
C LEU A 21 -32.58 9.29 -6.93
N SER A 22 -31.88 9.84 -7.91
CA SER A 22 -30.58 9.35 -8.34
C SER A 22 -29.65 9.32 -7.13
N GLU A 23 -29.38 8.12 -6.61
CA GLU A 23 -28.27 7.87 -5.72
C GLU A 23 -27.01 8.18 -6.52
N GLU A 24 -26.50 9.38 -6.30
CA GLU A 24 -25.18 9.81 -6.67
C GLU A 24 -24.26 8.74 -6.10
N THR A 25 -23.86 7.80 -6.95
CA THR A 25 -22.92 6.75 -6.60
C THR A 25 -21.61 7.49 -6.37
N SER A 26 -21.42 7.88 -5.11
CA SER A 26 -20.18 8.42 -4.58
C SER A 26 -19.19 7.27 -4.67
N TRP A 27 -18.59 7.13 -5.85
CA TRP A 27 -17.44 6.27 -6.06
C TRP A 27 -16.45 6.63 -4.94
N PRO A 28 -16.01 5.66 -4.13
CA PRO A 28 -15.06 5.97 -3.07
C PRO A 28 -13.88 6.67 -3.74
N ALA A 29 -13.60 7.88 -3.27
CA ALA A 29 -12.47 8.67 -3.72
C ALA A 29 -11.27 7.73 -3.75
N PHE A 30 -10.74 7.51 -4.95
CA PHE A 30 -9.65 6.60 -5.25
C PHE A 30 -8.47 6.86 -4.29
N GLU A 31 -8.41 6.18 -3.15
CA GLU A 31 -7.17 5.90 -2.38
C GLU A 31 -6.31 4.87 -3.16
N SER A 32 -6.34 4.96 -4.50
CA SER A 32 -6.28 3.83 -5.42
C SER A 32 -4.89 3.42 -5.86
N SER A 33 -3.87 4.26 -5.67
CA SER A 33 -2.55 3.87 -6.19
C SER A 33 -1.83 2.92 -5.25
N ALA A 34 -1.66 3.30 -3.98
CA ALA A 34 -0.82 2.55 -3.04
C ALA A 34 -1.43 1.20 -2.64
N GLU A 35 -2.75 1.15 -2.42
CA GLU A 35 -3.44 -0.09 -2.05
C GLU A 35 -3.59 -1.05 -3.24
N SER A 36 -3.85 -0.51 -4.45
CA SER A 36 -3.89 -1.31 -5.67
C SER A 36 -2.53 -1.93 -6.01
N GLU A 37 -1.43 -1.20 -5.81
CA GLU A 37 -0.09 -1.75 -6.03
C GLU A 37 0.31 -2.80 -4.96
N ASP A 38 -0.11 -2.65 -3.70
CA ASP A 38 0.07 -3.70 -2.67
C ASP A 38 -0.70 -4.97 -3.04
N LEU A 39 -1.94 -4.82 -3.51
CA LEU A 39 -2.72 -5.93 -4.06
C LEU A 39 -2.04 -6.52 -5.31
N ALA A 40 -1.44 -5.70 -6.17
CA ALA A 40 -0.74 -6.18 -7.36
C ALA A 40 0.48 -7.05 -7.02
N VAL A 41 1.19 -6.76 -5.92
CA VAL A 41 2.27 -7.64 -5.42
C VAL A 41 1.75 -9.05 -5.12
N HIS A 42 0.51 -9.13 -4.60
CA HIS A 42 -0.14 -10.38 -4.25
C HIS A 42 -0.84 -11.08 -5.42
N LEU A 43 -1.40 -10.32 -6.35
CA LEU A 43 -2.23 -10.79 -7.45
C LEU A 43 -1.44 -11.08 -8.72
N TYR A 44 -0.32 -10.37 -8.93
CA TYR A 44 0.53 -10.50 -10.10
C TYR A 44 1.98 -10.81 -9.69
N PRO A 45 2.28 -12.06 -9.28
CA PRO A 45 3.64 -12.45 -8.91
C PRO A 45 4.68 -12.16 -10.01
N GLY A 46 4.27 -12.20 -11.28
CA GLY A 46 5.12 -11.88 -12.43
C GLY A 46 5.49 -10.39 -12.58
N ALA A 47 4.81 -9.48 -11.87
CA ALA A 47 5.16 -8.06 -11.82
C ALA A 47 6.20 -7.73 -10.73
N VAL A 48 6.48 -8.69 -9.83
CA VAL A 48 7.46 -8.53 -8.76
C VAL A 48 8.86 -8.80 -9.32
N THR A 49 9.68 -7.75 -9.43
CA THR A 49 11.05 -7.87 -9.94
C THR A 49 11.94 -8.65 -8.97
N ILE A 50 11.84 -8.34 -7.68
CA ILE A 50 12.59 -9.03 -6.62
C ILE A 50 11.83 -8.92 -5.30
N GLN A 51 11.93 -9.97 -4.50
CA GLN A 51 11.39 -9.97 -3.15
C GLN A 51 12.22 -10.85 -2.22
N GLY A 52 12.17 -10.56 -0.92
CA GLY A 52 12.87 -11.36 0.09
C GLY A 52 12.97 -10.68 1.44
N VAL A 53 13.71 -11.33 2.35
CA VAL A 53 13.96 -10.78 3.69
C VAL A 53 15.05 -9.72 3.61
N LEU A 54 14.73 -8.51 4.09
CA LEU A 54 15.69 -7.41 4.24
C LEU A 54 15.69 -6.92 5.69
N ARG A 55 16.86 -6.59 6.22
CA ARG A 55 16.97 -5.75 7.40
C ARG A 55 17.30 -4.34 6.96
N ARG A 56 16.68 -3.33 7.59
CA ARG A 56 16.91 -1.92 7.31
C ARG A 56 17.28 -1.19 8.59
N LYS A 57 18.31 -0.35 8.52
CA LYS A 57 18.67 0.64 9.54
C LYS A 57 18.64 2.03 8.92
N THR A 58 17.93 2.96 9.56
CA THR A 58 17.92 4.36 9.11
C THR A 58 19.21 5.04 9.54
N LEU A 59 19.92 5.64 8.60
CA LEU A 59 21.14 6.41 8.85
C LEU A 59 20.85 7.91 8.90
N LEU A 60 20.04 8.39 7.96
CA LEU A 60 19.54 9.75 7.91
C LEU A 60 18.04 9.73 7.68
N LYS A 61 17.34 10.64 8.37
CA LYS A 61 15.95 10.98 8.12
C LYS A 61 15.87 12.48 7.98
N GLU A 62 15.42 12.99 6.83
CA GLU A 62 15.30 14.43 6.57
C GLU A 62 16.61 15.19 6.86
N GLY A 63 17.73 14.61 6.42
CA GLY A 63 19.08 15.15 6.60
C GLY A 63 19.68 15.01 8.00
N LYS A 64 18.93 14.48 8.98
CA LYS A 64 19.38 14.34 10.38
C LYS A 64 19.64 12.89 10.75
N LYS A 65 20.68 12.66 11.55
CA LYS A 65 20.96 11.35 12.16
C LYS A 65 19.89 11.06 13.23
N PRO A 66 19.21 9.90 13.19
CA PRO A 66 18.26 9.51 14.24
C PRO A 66 18.95 9.37 15.60
N THR A 67 18.27 9.77 16.68
CA THR A 67 18.77 9.59 18.07
C THR A 67 19.03 8.12 18.39
N VAL A 68 18.20 7.23 17.86
CA VAL A 68 18.36 5.78 17.95
C VAL A 68 18.18 5.18 16.57
N ALA A 69 19.13 4.36 16.15
CA ALA A 69 19.09 3.65 14.87
C ALA A 69 19.26 2.15 15.11
N SER A 70 18.15 1.42 15.08
CA SER A 70 18.12 -0.04 15.18
C SER A 70 17.84 -0.67 13.82
N TRP A 71 18.20 -1.96 13.70
CA TRP A 71 17.86 -2.77 12.54
C TRP A 71 16.42 -3.28 12.66
N THR A 72 15.60 -3.03 11.65
CA THR A 72 14.23 -3.56 11.55
C THR A 72 14.15 -4.54 10.39
N LYS A 73 13.54 -5.70 10.64
CA LYS A 73 13.39 -6.76 9.64
C LYS A 73 12.07 -6.64 8.90
N TYR A 74 12.13 -6.81 7.58
CA TYR A 74 10.99 -6.77 6.67
C TYR A 74 11.05 -7.92 5.67
N TRP A 75 9.89 -8.32 5.18
CA TRP A 75 9.80 -8.83 3.82
C TRP A 75 9.65 -7.61 2.93
N ALA A 76 10.50 -7.50 1.91
CA ALA A 76 10.42 -6.43 0.94
C ALA A 76 10.10 -7.00 -0.43
N ALA A 77 9.32 -6.26 -1.21
CA ALA A 77 9.04 -6.56 -2.60
C ALA A 77 9.22 -5.29 -3.43
N LEU A 78 9.93 -5.41 -4.54
CA LEU A 78 10.09 -4.36 -5.54
C LEU A 78 9.23 -4.71 -6.75
N CYS A 79 8.24 -3.87 -7.03
CA CYS A 79 7.34 -4.00 -8.18
C CYS A 79 7.45 -2.72 -9.01
N GLY A 80 7.98 -2.82 -10.23
CA GLY A 80 8.38 -1.63 -10.99
C GLY A 80 9.36 -0.78 -10.20
N THR A 81 8.94 0.44 -9.82
CA THR A 81 9.74 1.39 -9.02
C THR A 81 9.25 1.52 -7.58
N GLN A 82 8.31 0.68 -7.16
CA GLN A 82 7.67 0.75 -5.85
C GLN A 82 8.23 -0.32 -4.93
N LEU A 83 8.69 0.11 -3.76
CA LEU A 83 9.23 -0.76 -2.72
C LEU A 83 8.25 -0.90 -1.56
N PHE A 84 7.74 -2.12 -1.38
CA PHE A 84 6.78 -2.48 -0.34
C PHE A 84 7.49 -3.10 0.86
N TYR A 85 7.04 -2.77 2.07
CA TYR A 85 7.58 -3.30 3.31
C TYR A 85 6.51 -3.97 4.19
N TYR A 86 6.70 -5.26 4.45
CA TYR A 86 5.87 -6.05 5.35
C TYR A 86 6.65 -6.31 6.64
N ALA A 87 6.18 -5.78 7.77
CA ALA A 87 6.86 -5.90 9.05
C ALA A 87 6.89 -7.36 9.55
N ALA A 88 7.98 -7.74 10.21
CA ALA A 88 8.09 -9.05 10.84
C ALA A 88 7.08 -9.20 11.99
N LYS A 89 6.46 -10.38 12.10
CA LYS A 89 5.60 -10.74 13.24
C LYS A 89 6.42 -11.16 14.47
N SER A 90 7.67 -11.57 14.26
CA SER A 90 8.59 -12.04 15.31
C SER A 90 10.06 -11.78 14.96
N LEU A 91 10.95 -11.90 15.94
CA LEU A 91 12.39 -11.67 15.76
C LEU A 91 13.04 -12.70 14.82
N LYS A 92 12.57 -13.96 14.81
CA LYS A 92 13.10 -15.06 14.00
C LYS A 92 12.44 -15.19 12.62
N ALA A 93 11.84 -14.14 12.09
CA ALA A 93 11.23 -14.18 10.77
C ALA A 93 12.27 -14.40 9.65
N THR A 94 12.04 -15.43 8.83
CA THR A 94 12.92 -15.86 7.71
C THR A 94 12.19 -16.13 6.39
N GLU A 95 10.85 -16.23 6.40
CA GLU A 95 10.02 -16.63 5.26
C GLU A 95 8.81 -15.70 5.16
N ARG A 96 8.19 -15.58 3.98
CA ARG A 96 7.05 -14.68 3.74
C ARG A 96 5.94 -14.78 4.80
N LYS A 97 5.58 -15.98 5.25
CA LYS A 97 4.51 -16.23 6.24
C LYS A 97 4.79 -15.61 7.61
N HIS A 98 6.07 -15.39 7.95
CA HIS A 98 6.52 -14.78 9.20
C HIS A 98 6.36 -13.25 9.23
N PHE A 99 5.94 -12.64 8.12
CA PHE A 99 5.69 -11.21 7.99
C PHE A 99 4.18 -10.93 7.86
N LYS A 100 3.78 -9.70 8.16
CA LYS A 100 2.39 -9.25 8.00
C LYS A 100 1.90 -9.44 6.56
N SER A 101 0.59 -9.64 6.38
CA SER A 101 -0.03 -9.74 5.06
C SER A 101 0.00 -8.40 4.36
N THR A 102 -0.41 -7.33 5.04
CA THR A 102 -0.44 -5.96 4.51
C THR A 102 0.91 -5.26 4.63
N SER A 103 1.25 -4.45 3.61
CA SER A 103 2.41 -3.58 3.73
C SER A 103 2.12 -2.46 4.73
N ASN A 104 3.18 -1.99 5.39
CA ASN A 104 3.10 -0.96 6.43
C ASN A 104 3.68 0.36 5.91
N LYS A 105 4.39 0.29 4.78
CA LYS A 105 5.07 1.35 4.07
C LYS A 105 5.21 0.90 2.61
N ASN A 106 4.83 1.76 1.69
CA ASN A 106 5.21 1.68 0.28
C ASN A 106 5.94 2.99 -0.09
N VAL A 107 6.95 2.91 -0.93
CA VAL A 107 7.72 4.09 -1.34
C VAL A 107 8.21 3.94 -2.76
N SER A 108 8.13 5.03 -3.53
CA SER A 108 8.79 5.11 -4.82
C SER A 108 10.28 5.31 -4.64
N VAL A 109 11.09 4.50 -5.31
CA VAL A 109 12.55 4.60 -5.31
C VAL A 109 13.09 5.24 -6.59
N VAL A 110 12.23 5.89 -7.37
CA VAL A 110 12.64 6.66 -8.56
C VAL A 110 13.65 7.73 -8.15
N GLY A 111 14.77 7.82 -8.87
CA GLY A 111 15.83 8.78 -8.62
C GLY A 111 16.70 8.49 -7.38
N TRP A 112 16.40 7.44 -6.62
CA TRP A 112 17.22 7.06 -5.48
C TRP A 112 18.51 6.39 -5.93
N MET A 113 19.59 6.61 -5.19
CA MET A 113 20.88 6.00 -5.48
C MET A 113 21.12 4.79 -4.57
N VAL A 114 21.64 3.72 -5.17
CA VAL A 114 22.11 2.53 -4.48
C VAL A 114 23.64 2.52 -4.46
N MET A 115 24.23 2.23 -3.30
CA MET A 115 25.67 2.01 -3.18
C MET A 115 25.93 0.68 -2.47
N MET A 116 26.77 -0.18 -3.03
CA MET A 116 27.22 -1.38 -2.33
C MET A 116 28.19 -0.99 -1.21
N ALA A 117 28.13 -1.68 -0.07
CA ALA A 117 29.14 -1.48 0.96
C ALA A 117 30.47 -2.11 0.50
N ASP A 118 31.56 -1.36 0.63
CA ASP A 118 32.93 -1.86 0.37
C ASP A 118 33.46 -2.54 1.65
N ASP A 119 32.74 -3.58 2.09
CA ASP A 119 33.02 -4.32 3.31
C ASP A 119 33.03 -5.83 2.99
N PRO A 120 34.21 -6.46 2.87
CA PRO A 120 34.31 -7.87 2.50
C PRO A 120 33.76 -8.82 3.58
N GLU A 121 33.65 -8.38 4.84
CA GLU A 121 33.05 -9.19 5.91
C GLU A 121 31.51 -9.15 5.86
N HIS A 122 30.96 -8.13 5.20
CA HIS A 122 29.53 -7.90 5.08
C HIS A 122 29.13 -7.55 3.63
N PRO A 123 29.32 -8.49 2.67
CA PRO A 123 29.02 -8.28 1.25
C PRO A 123 27.51 -8.17 0.97
N ASP A 124 26.70 -8.47 1.97
CA ASP A 124 25.24 -8.42 1.94
C ASP A 124 24.67 -7.04 2.29
N LEU A 125 25.56 -6.07 2.56
CA LEU A 125 25.19 -4.70 2.90
C LEU A 125 25.20 -3.78 1.69
N PHE A 126 24.14 -2.96 1.60
CA PHE A 126 24.06 -1.87 0.65
C PHE A 126 23.38 -0.65 1.27
N LEU A 127 23.61 0.52 0.69
CA LEU A 127 23.00 1.79 1.04
C LEU A 127 21.99 2.17 -0.02
N LEU A 128 20.90 2.79 0.42
CA LEU A 128 19.88 3.34 -0.45
C LEU A 128 19.58 4.77 0.04
N THR A 129 19.79 5.74 -0.84
CA THR A 129 19.75 7.16 -0.52
C THR A 129 18.76 7.91 -1.41
N ASP A 130 17.87 8.64 -0.74
CA ASP A 130 17.00 9.66 -1.29
C ASP A 130 17.64 11.02 -1.00
N SER A 131 18.35 11.58 -1.98
CA SER A 131 18.99 12.89 -1.82
C SER A 131 18.00 14.03 -1.75
N GLU A 132 16.84 13.91 -2.42
CA GLU A 132 15.82 14.96 -2.46
C GLU A 132 15.20 15.16 -1.08
N LYS A 133 14.90 14.08 -0.37
CA LYS A 133 14.32 14.13 0.98
C LYS A 133 15.37 13.99 2.09
N GLY A 134 16.64 13.88 1.75
CA GLY A 134 17.73 13.68 2.70
C GLY A 134 17.59 12.40 3.53
N ASN A 135 17.00 11.34 2.97
CA ASN A 135 16.88 10.06 3.66
C ASN A 135 18.00 9.11 3.21
N SER A 136 18.55 8.35 4.14
CA SER A 136 19.55 7.32 3.81
C SER A 136 19.37 6.12 4.71
N TYR A 137 19.43 4.94 4.11
CA TYR A 137 19.17 3.68 4.77
C TYR A 137 20.30 2.70 4.47
N LYS A 138 20.73 1.96 5.50
CA LYS A 138 21.57 0.78 5.34
C LYS A 138 20.67 -0.44 5.30
N PHE A 139 20.87 -1.28 4.31
CA PHE A 139 20.16 -2.54 4.14
C PHE A 139 21.13 -3.70 4.29
N GLN A 140 20.58 -4.81 4.78
CA GLN A 140 21.20 -6.12 4.79
C GLN A 140 20.25 -7.07 4.08
N ALA A 141 20.65 -7.55 2.90
CA ALA A 141 19.93 -8.64 2.24
C ALA A 141 20.36 -9.97 2.87
N GLY A 142 19.45 -10.94 3.04
CA GLY A 142 19.91 -12.29 3.40
C GLY A 142 20.90 -12.81 2.35
N ASN A 143 21.90 -13.60 2.75
CA ASN A 143 22.91 -14.13 1.84
C ASN A 143 22.23 -14.80 0.62
N ARG A 144 22.68 -14.45 -0.59
CA ARG A 144 22.28 -15.13 -1.82
C ARG A 144 22.71 -16.59 -1.69
N MET A 145 21.76 -17.51 -1.64
CA MET A 145 22.01 -18.88 -2.10
C MET A 145 22.01 -18.87 -3.63
#